data_AF-A0A6A4ZGD9-F1
#
_entry.id   AF-A0A6A4ZGD9-F1
#
_cell.length_a   1.000
_cell.length_b   1.000
_cell.length_c   1.000
_cell.angle_alpha   90.00
_cell.angle_beta   90.00
_cell.angle_gamma   90.00
#
_symmetry.space_group_name_H-M   'P 1'
#
loop_
_entity.id
_entity.type
_entity.pdbx_description
1 polymer ?
#
loop_
_entity_poly.entity_id
_entity_poly.type
_entity_poly.pdbx_seq_one_letter_code
_entity_poly.pdbx_strand_id
1 'polypeptide(L)' 'AHDEIRKMNIMLQENCLPGSVEDFTPAFKAMWHINGTSPSFALLQAIQSGADPIRIENWQDILAKFFDGCRGDTKQDK' A
#
# COMPACT_ATOMS: atom_id res chain seq x y z
N ALA A 1 -7.72 -6.35 13.40
CA ALA A 1 -8.08 -4.96 13.09
C ALA A 1 -6.88 -4.12 12.64
N HIS A 2 -5.76 -4.12 13.39
CA HIS A 2 -4.57 -3.33 13.04
C HIS A 2 -3.96 -3.70 11.68
N ASP A 3 -3.89 -4.99 11.35
CA ASP A 3 -3.33 -5.46 10.06
C ASP A 3 -4.17 -4.99 8.87
N GLU A 4 -5.49 -4.95 9.01
CA GLU A 4 -6.40 -4.51 7.95
C GLU A 4 -6.29 -2.99 7.69
N ILE A 5 -6.16 -2.19 8.75
CA ILE A 5 -5.92 -0.76 8.63
C ILE A 5 -4.55 -0.50 7.96
N ARG A 6 -3.53 -1.31 8.26
CA ARG A 6 -2.22 -1.21 7.59
C ARG A 6 -2.35 -1.46 6.09
N LYS A 7 -3.12 -2.47 5.66
CA LYS A 7 -3.39 -2.73 4.24
C LYS A 7 -4.09 -1.55 3.57
N MET A 8 -5.12 -0.99 4.21
CA MET A 8 -5.80 0.22 3.71
C MET A 8 -4.82 1.38 3.55
N ASN A 9 -3.90 1.57 4.50
CA ASN A 9 -2.88 2.61 4.44
C ASN A 9 -1.91 2.41 3.27
N ILE A 10 -1.48 1.17 3.00
CA ILE A 10 -0.66 0.85 1.82
C ILE A 10 -1.37 1.22 0.52
N MET A 11 -2.66 0.84 0.40
CA MET A 11 -3.46 1.16 -0.79
C MET A 11 -3.69 2.67 -0.94
N LEU A 12 -3.91 3.38 0.17
CA LEU A 12 -3.98 4.84 0.20
C LEU A 12 -2.65 5.48 -0.27
N GLN A 13 -1.51 5.02 0.26
CA GLN A 13 -0.20 5.56 -0.09
C GLN A 13 0.15 5.34 -1.56
N GLU A 14 -0.19 4.17 -2.12
CA GLU A 14 0.09 3.84 -3.52
C GLU A 14 -0.79 4.62 -4.51
N ASN A 15 -2.07 4.81 -4.16
CA ASN A 15 -3.06 5.26 -5.14
C ASN A 15 -3.58 6.69 -4.92
N CYS A 16 -3.38 7.27 -3.74
CA CYS A 16 -3.98 8.55 -3.37
C CYS A 16 -2.98 9.62 -2.94
N LEU A 17 -1.79 9.23 -2.47
CA LEU A 17 -0.77 10.15 -1.95
C LEU A 17 0.39 10.27 -2.95
N PRO A 18 1.17 11.37 -2.91
CA PRO A 18 2.33 11.53 -3.77
C PRO A 18 3.36 10.41 -3.57
N GLY A 19 3.91 9.94 -4.69
CA GLY A 19 4.89 8.85 -4.73
C GLY A 19 4.27 7.49 -5.01
N SER A 20 5.04 6.44 -4.76
CA SER A 20 4.62 5.05 -4.88
C SER A 20 5.23 4.23 -3.75
N VAL A 21 4.59 3.13 -3.37
CA VAL A 21 5.17 2.15 -2.46
C VAL A 21 6.12 1.29 -3.28
N GLU A 22 7.42 1.52 -3.11
CA GLU A 22 8.46 0.82 -3.85
C GLU A 22 9.39 0.03 -2.91
N ASP A 23 10.09 -0.94 -3.48
CA ASP A 23 11.17 -1.61 -2.77
C ASP A 23 12.43 -0.74 -2.73
N PHE A 24 13.31 -1.02 -1.78
CA PHE A 24 14.59 -0.32 -1.72
C PHE A 24 15.50 -0.73 -2.87
N THR A 25 16.33 0.21 -3.34
CA THR A 25 17.31 -0.07 -4.39
C THR A 25 18.32 -1.13 -3.92
N PRO A 26 18.90 -1.92 -4.84
CA PRO A 26 19.91 -2.91 -4.48
C PRO A 26 21.12 -2.31 -3.73
N ALA A 27 21.55 -1.11 -4.14
CA ALA A 27 22.65 -0.40 -3.48
C ALA A 27 22.32 -0.01 -2.03
N PHE A 28 21.10 0.49 -1.79
CA PHE A 28 20.64 0.80 -0.44
C PHE A 28 20.56 -0.47 0.43
N LYS A 29 20.01 -1.55 -0.12
CA LYS A 29 19.94 -2.84 0.59
C LYS A 29 21.32 -3.38 0.94
N ALA A 30 22.29 -3.28 0.02
CA ALA A 30 23.66 -3.69 0.26
C ALA A 30 24.33 -2.86 1.36
N MET A 31 24.15 -1.53 1.33
CA MET A 31 24.74 -0.60 2.31
C MET A 31 24.23 -0.85 3.73
N TRP A 32 22.94 -1.18 3.87
CA TRP A 32 22.29 -1.40 5.17
C TRP A 32 22.15 -2.88 5.54
N HIS A 33 22.76 -3.79 4.77
CA HIS A 33 22.67 -5.24 4.95
C HIS A 33 21.22 -5.77 5.04
N ILE A 34 20.31 -5.17 4.27
CA ILE A 34 18.91 -5.57 4.20
C ILE A 34 18.79 -6.79 3.29
N ASN A 35 18.34 -7.90 3.86
CA ASN A 35 18.03 -9.11 3.12
C ASN A 35 16.52 -9.17 2.82
N GLY A 36 16.16 -9.27 1.55
CA GLY A 36 14.77 -9.40 1.11
C GLY A 36 14.13 -8.07 0.69
N THR A 37 12.80 -8.04 0.76
CA THR A 37 11.94 -6.97 0.23
C THR A 37 11.41 -6.09 1.36
N SER A 38 11.25 -4.79 1.09
CA SER A 38 10.56 -3.87 2.01
C SER A 38 9.21 -4.45 2.46
N PRO A 39 8.91 -4.52 3.78
CA PRO A 39 7.66 -5.08 4.28
C PRO A 39 6.39 -4.38 3.75
N SER A 40 6.49 -3.11 3.35
CA SER A 40 5.38 -2.37 2.75
C SER A 40 5.18 -2.73 1.28
N PHE A 41 6.28 -2.89 0.53
CA PHE A 41 6.22 -3.32 -0.86
C PHE A 41 5.72 -4.77 -0.99
N ALA A 42 6.23 -5.67 -0.14
CA ALA A 42 5.74 -7.06 -0.10
C ALA A 42 4.23 -7.13 0.22
N LEU A 43 3.75 -6.27 1.13
CA LEU A 43 2.32 -6.20 1.45
C LEU A 43 1.50 -5.64 0.28
N LEU A 44 1.98 -4.61 -0.42
CA LEU A 44 1.32 -4.10 -1.63
C LEU A 44 1.17 -5.21 -2.68
N GLN A 45 2.23 -5.95 -2.96
CA GLN A 45 2.21 -7.07 -3.91
C GLN A 45 1.22 -8.17 -3.48
N ALA A 46 1.16 -8.48 -2.18
CA ALA A 46 0.23 -9.47 -1.65
C ALA A 46 -1.24 -9.03 -1.78
N ILE A 47 -1.55 -7.74 -1.56
CA ILE A 47 -2.89 -7.19 -1.76
C ILE A 47 -3.25 -7.22 -3.25
N GLN A 48 -2.38 -6.73 -4.13
CA GLN A 48 -2.64 -6.63 -5.58
C GLN A 48 -2.77 -8.00 -6.26
N SER A 49 -2.05 -9.01 -5.79
CA SER A 49 -2.18 -10.39 -6.27
C SER A 49 -3.41 -11.12 -5.71
N GLY A 50 -4.10 -10.53 -4.72
CA GLY A 50 -5.21 -11.17 -4.02
C GLY A 50 -4.78 -12.24 -3.01
N ALA A 51 -3.48 -12.42 -2.77
CA ALA A 51 -2.96 -13.36 -1.77
C ALA A 51 -3.29 -12.91 -0.34
N ASP A 52 -3.35 -11.60 -0.09
CA ASP A 52 -3.71 -11.01 1.19
C ASP A 52 -4.66 -9.80 1.01
N PRO A 53 -5.93 -10.03 0.64
CA PRO A 53 -6.88 -8.96 0.37
C PRO A 53 -7.26 -8.21 1.66
N ILE A 54 -7.76 -6.98 1.48
CA ILE A 54 -8.41 -6.22 2.57
C ILE A 54 -9.78 -6.85 2.83
N ARG A 55 -10.06 -7.13 4.11
CA ARG A 55 -11.29 -7.77 4.60
C ARG A 55 -12.24 -6.80 5.28
N ILE A 56 -11.84 -5.56 5.52
CA ILE A 56 -12.75 -4.52 5.97
C ILE A 56 -13.75 -4.26 4.84
N GLU A 57 -15.03 -4.53 5.13
CA GLU A 57 -16.12 -4.26 4.19
C GLU A 57 -16.16 -2.77 3.83
N ASN A 58 -16.35 -2.48 2.54
CA ASN A 58 -16.46 -1.12 2.00
C ASN A 58 -15.25 -0.22 2.34
N TRP A 59 -14.05 -0.78 2.50
CA TRP A 59 -12.84 -0.01 2.84
C TRP A 59 -12.55 1.11 1.83
N GLN A 60 -12.91 0.92 0.56
CA GLN A 60 -12.79 1.94 -0.48
C GLN A 60 -13.67 3.15 -0.22
N ASP A 61 -14.91 2.94 0.23
CA ASP A 61 -15.84 4.01 0.54
C ASP A 61 -15.41 4.76 1.81
N ILE A 62 -14.82 4.03 2.77
CA ILE A 62 -14.19 4.64 3.95
C ILE A 62 -13.05 5.57 3.50
N LEU A 63 -12.13 5.11 2.63
CA LEU A 63 -11.06 5.96 2.13
C LEU A 63 -11.62 7.16 1.35
N ALA A 64 -12.58 6.95 0.46
CA ALA A 64 -13.16 8.03 -0.34
C ALA A 64 -13.80 9.11 0.54
N LYS A 65 -14.43 8.72 1.66
CA LYS A 65 -15.03 9.64 2.63
C LYS A 65 -14.00 10.55 3.32
N PHE A 66 -12.78 10.06 3.57
CA PHE A 66 -11.78 10.78 4.35
C PHE A 66 -10.61 11.35 3.52
N PHE A 67 -10.46 10.96 2.26
CA PHE A 67 -9.33 11.35 1.40
C PHE A 67 -9.78 11.91 0.04
N ASP A 68 -10.62 12.96 0.06
CA ASP A 68 -11.06 13.72 -1.12
C ASP A 68 -11.60 12.86 -2.27
N GLY A 69 -12.42 11.85 -1.94
CA GLY A 69 -13.01 10.94 -2.92
C GLY A 69 -12.06 9.85 -3.43
N CYS A 70 -10.82 9.77 -2.92
CA CYS A 70 -9.90 8.70 -3.31
C CYS A 70 -10.28 7.36 -2.66
N ARG A 71 -10.63 6.40 -3.51
CA ARG A 71 -11.05 5.04 -3.12
C ARG A 71 -9.88 4.14 -2.71
N GLY A 72 -8.66 4.50 -3.07
CA GLY A 72 -7.44 3.74 -2.75
C GLY A 72 -7.25 2.46 -3.57
N ASP A 73 -8.18 2.05 -4.43
CA ASP A 73 -8.09 0.86 -5.29
C ASP A 73 -7.59 1.16 -6.71
N THR A 74 -7.63 2.43 -7.14
CA THR A 74 -7.17 2.90 -8.45
C THR A 74 -6.29 4.14 -8.27
N LYS A 75 -5.15 4.19 -8.98
CA LYS A 75 -4.24 5.34 -8.92
C LYS A 75 -4.95 6.59 -9.44
N GLN A 76 -4.95 7.65 -8.65
CA GLN A 76 -5.44 8.95 -9.08
C GLN A 76 -4.27 9.75 -9.66
N ASP A 77 -4.40 10.15 -10.92
CA ASP A 77 -3.52 11.16 -11.51
C ASP A 77 -3.91 12.51 -10.89
N LYS A 78 -3.23 12.91 -9.81
CA LYS A 78 -3.31 14.27 -9.26
C LYS A 78 -2.05 15.05 -9.61
#